data_AF-A0A954YGY4-F1
#
_entry.id   AF-A0A954YGY4-F1
#
_cell.length_a   1.000
_cell.length_b   1.000
_cell.length_c   1.000
_cell.angle_alpha   90.00
_cell.angle_beta   90.00
_cell.angle_gamma   90.00
#
_symmetry.space_group_name_H-M   'P 1'
#
loop_
_entity.id
_entity.type
_entity.pdbx_description
1 polymer ?
#
loop_
_entity_poly.entity_id
_entity_poly.type
_entity_poly.pdbx_seq_one_letter_code
_entity_poly.pdbx_strand_id
1 'polypeptide(L)'
;MIQSRYSLRSFVCALATAAVLIPTTDAGRATKPRGPDGAVELASHTQFVKPSKAELIRAAQRDPSVLSDTGERIYETQIDDYTATFIKQERIDGKLGKPEEIEVRFRDFPHSVYMIWKKNADQARRALYVDSPEFKDSKGRKLAKVEPNGAIARLFVSEVEIEIHGKRSREASRRSIDEFGFYSTLTLLRDINSMAKQRGVLDYRYDGEDEVDGRPTFRMVRYLPYQGEKGDFPDAKLVLHLDQEWLMPIGLYSYADHEGKTLLGSYVFHDLRVNVGLSEADFKF
;
A
#
# COMPACT_ATOMS: atom_id res chain seq x y z
N MET A 1 -2.40 4.76 -59.91
CA MET A 1 -3.25 3.61 -59.54
C MET A 1 -2.67 3.01 -58.27
N ILE A 2 -3.51 2.86 -57.25
CA ILE A 2 -3.20 2.67 -55.82
C ILE A 2 -2.68 1.25 -55.52
N GLN A 3 -1.72 1.11 -54.59
CA GLN A 3 -1.62 0.13 -53.47
C GLN A 3 -0.19 0.17 -52.90
N SER A 4 0.06 0.75 -51.71
CA SER A 4 -0.03 0.15 -50.36
C SER A 4 0.71 -1.18 -50.18
N ARG A 5 1.77 -1.16 -49.36
CA ARG A 5 2.15 -2.21 -48.38
C ARG A 5 3.31 -1.71 -47.51
N TYR A 6 3.00 -1.33 -46.28
CA TYR A 6 3.98 -1.19 -45.19
C TYR A 6 4.36 -2.59 -44.71
N SER A 7 5.66 -2.90 -44.76
CA SER A 7 6.23 -4.16 -44.29
C SER A 7 6.68 -4.03 -42.84
N LEU A 8 6.14 -4.88 -41.96
CA LEU A 8 6.67 -5.16 -40.62
C LEU A 8 8.15 -5.57 -40.71
N ARG A 9 8.99 -4.97 -39.86
CA ARG A 9 10.30 -5.48 -39.45
C ARG A 9 10.41 -5.29 -37.94
N SER A 10 10.31 -6.39 -37.19
CA SER A 10 11.45 -7.07 -36.55
C SER A 10 11.84 -6.43 -35.21
N PHE A 11 11.37 -7.01 -34.10
CA PHE A 11 12.08 -6.96 -32.83
C PHE A 11 12.13 -8.37 -32.25
N VAL A 12 13.32 -8.95 -32.33
CA VAL A 12 13.66 -10.25 -31.78
C VAL A 12 13.94 -10.09 -30.29
N CYS A 13 13.30 -10.97 -29.52
CA CYS A 13 13.51 -11.25 -28.12
C CYS A 13 14.99 -11.37 -27.75
N ALA A 14 15.40 -10.69 -26.68
CA ALA A 14 16.46 -11.18 -25.80
C ALA A 14 15.84 -11.34 -24.41
N LEU A 15 15.61 -12.60 -24.05
CA LEU A 15 15.27 -13.07 -22.72
C LEU A 15 16.42 -12.78 -21.75
N ALA A 16 16.11 -12.11 -20.65
CA ALA A 16 16.87 -12.22 -19.41
C ALA A 16 15.86 -12.21 -18.25
N THR A 17 15.32 -13.39 -17.98
CA THR A 17 14.55 -13.70 -16.77
C THR A 17 15.51 -13.65 -15.59
N ALA A 18 15.45 -12.58 -14.81
CA ALA A 18 15.93 -12.55 -13.44
C ALA A 18 14.74 -12.11 -12.58
N ALA A 19 14.03 -13.10 -12.04
CA ALA A 19 13.06 -12.87 -10.98
C ALA A 19 13.86 -12.37 -9.77
N VAL A 20 13.62 -11.11 -9.38
CA VAL A 20 14.05 -10.63 -8.08
C VAL A 20 13.13 -11.31 -7.06
N LEU A 21 13.60 -12.42 -6.53
CA LEU A 21 13.08 -13.00 -5.30
C LEU A 21 13.54 -12.10 -4.17
N ILE A 22 12.75 -11.06 -3.87
CA ILE A 22 12.63 -10.67 -2.47
C ILE A 22 12.00 -11.90 -1.83
N PRO A 23 12.64 -12.60 -0.89
CA PRO A 23 11.96 -13.63 -0.14
C PRO A 23 10.77 -12.94 0.51
N THR A 24 9.57 -13.19 -0.03
CA THR A 24 8.34 -13.05 0.72
C THR A 24 8.50 -14.08 1.82
N THR A 25 9.07 -13.67 2.95
CA THR A 25 8.71 -14.34 4.18
C THR A 25 7.21 -14.20 4.25
N ASP A 26 6.52 -15.29 3.91
CA ASP A 26 5.16 -15.57 4.30
C ASP A 26 5.19 -15.68 5.84
N ALA A 27 5.47 -14.54 6.48
CA ALA A 27 5.19 -14.33 7.88
C ALA A 27 3.67 -14.28 7.90
N GLY A 28 3.06 -15.47 7.97
CA GLY A 28 1.63 -15.63 8.07
C GLY A 28 1.12 -14.60 9.04
N ARG A 29 0.29 -13.69 8.53
CA ARG A 29 -0.23 -12.56 9.28
C ARG A 29 -0.81 -13.14 10.56
N ALA A 30 -0.17 -12.88 11.70
CA ALA A 30 -0.65 -13.39 12.97
C ALA A 30 -2.05 -12.79 13.15
N THR A 31 -3.07 -13.62 12.96
CA THR A 31 -4.45 -13.22 13.18
C THR A 31 -4.56 -12.81 14.64
N LYS A 32 -5.11 -11.62 14.91
CA LYS A 32 -5.47 -11.22 16.28
C LYS A 32 -6.23 -12.42 16.90
N PRO A 33 -5.80 -13.00 18.04
CA PRO A 33 -6.53 -14.11 18.64
C PRO A 33 -7.94 -13.62 19.00
N ARG A 34 -8.95 -14.14 18.29
CA ARG A 34 -10.35 -14.03 18.68
C ARG A 34 -10.83 -15.43 18.99
N GLY A 35 -11.21 -15.65 20.25
CA GLY A 35 -11.70 -16.95 20.70
C GLY A 35 -12.95 -17.39 19.93
N PRO A 36 -13.18 -18.70 19.78
CA PRO A 36 -14.48 -19.18 19.36
C PRO A 36 -15.50 -18.78 20.43
N ASP A 37 -16.64 -18.22 20.02
CA ASP A 37 -17.78 -17.89 20.87
C ASP A 37 -17.71 -16.63 21.76
N GLY A 38 -17.01 -15.57 21.36
CA GLY A 38 -17.25 -14.22 21.91
C GLY A 38 -17.02 -14.04 23.41
N ALA A 39 -16.46 -15.04 24.10
CA ALA A 39 -16.03 -14.95 25.49
C ALA A 39 -14.54 -14.63 25.50
N VAL A 40 -14.23 -13.38 25.83
CA VAL A 40 -12.85 -12.94 26.11
C VAL A 40 -12.42 -13.62 27.40
N GLU A 41 -11.52 -14.59 27.31
CA GLU A 41 -10.73 -15.00 28.46
C GLU A 41 -9.83 -13.80 28.81
N LEU A 42 -10.20 -13.08 29.87
CA LEU A 42 -9.49 -11.90 30.39
C LEU A 42 -8.13 -12.31 30.96
N ALA A 43 -7.17 -12.62 30.08
CA ALA A 43 -5.79 -12.34 30.38
C ALA A 43 -5.67 -10.80 30.45
N SER A 44 -5.11 -10.28 31.55
CA SER A 44 -5.03 -8.84 31.86
C SER A 44 -4.68 -7.98 30.65
N HIS A 45 -5.68 -7.37 30.01
CA HIS A 45 -5.48 -6.37 28.97
C HIS A 45 -5.01 -5.10 29.67
N THR A 46 -3.70 -4.94 29.87
CA THR A 46 -3.14 -3.61 30.08
C THR A 46 -3.48 -2.81 28.82
N GLN A 47 -4.53 -1.99 28.90
CA GLN A 47 -4.97 -1.14 27.80
C GLN A 47 -3.77 -0.31 27.33
N PHE A 48 -3.36 -0.50 26.07
CA PHE A 48 -2.25 0.26 25.52
C PHE A 48 -2.62 1.74 25.48
N VAL A 49 -1.92 2.56 26.27
CA VAL A 49 -2.10 4.01 26.28
C VAL A 49 -1.04 4.62 25.38
N LYS A 50 -1.48 5.35 24.35
CA LYS A 50 -0.60 6.11 23.46
C LYS A 50 0.18 7.16 24.28
N PRO A 51 1.51 7.26 24.14
CA PRO A 51 2.27 8.33 24.78
C PRO A 51 1.80 9.73 24.35
N SER A 52 2.02 10.73 25.20
CA SER A 52 1.68 12.11 24.86
C SER A 52 2.48 12.59 23.65
N LYS A 53 1.95 13.58 22.92
CA LYS A 53 2.66 14.21 21.78
C LYS A 53 4.07 14.66 22.15
N ALA A 54 4.25 15.28 23.31
CA ALA A 54 5.57 15.75 23.75
C ALA A 54 6.55 14.60 24.01
N GLU A 55 6.08 13.46 24.53
CA GLU A 55 6.91 12.26 24.69
C GLU A 55 7.28 11.64 23.34
N LEU A 56 6.31 11.54 22.43
CA LEU A 56 6.53 11.04 21.08
C LEU A 56 7.57 11.88 20.34
N ILE A 57 7.47 13.21 20.38
CA ILE A 57 8.45 14.11 19.75
C ILE A 57 9.85 13.89 20.34
N ARG A 58 9.99 13.90 21.67
CA ARG A 58 11.29 13.69 22.33
C ARG A 58 11.90 12.34 21.97
N ALA A 59 11.08 11.29 21.86
CA ALA A 59 11.55 9.96 21.47
C ALA A 59 11.93 9.92 19.99
N ALA A 60 11.11 10.48 19.10
CA ALA A 60 11.32 10.51 17.66
C ALA A 60 12.59 11.29 17.25
N GLN A 61 12.95 12.33 18.00
CA GLN A 61 14.21 13.05 17.81
C GLN A 61 15.46 12.18 18.04
N ARG A 62 15.33 11.08 18.80
CA ARG A 62 16.42 10.13 19.06
C ARG A 62 16.33 8.89 18.17
N ASP A 63 15.11 8.37 18.03
CA ASP A 63 14.78 7.24 17.17
C ASP A 63 13.41 7.47 16.52
N PRO A 64 13.36 7.87 15.24
CA PRO A 64 12.10 8.14 14.55
C PRO A 64 11.20 6.91 14.42
N SER A 65 11.75 5.70 14.54
CA SER A 65 11.00 4.44 14.44
C SER A 65 9.94 4.31 15.54
N VAL A 66 10.13 4.99 16.69
CA VAL A 66 9.16 5.00 17.80
C VAL A 66 7.76 5.40 17.34
N LEU A 67 7.64 6.33 16.38
CA LEU A 67 6.34 6.75 15.87
C LEU A 67 5.64 5.63 15.08
N SER A 68 6.35 4.95 14.18
CA SER A 68 5.79 3.83 13.40
C SER A 68 5.50 2.61 14.29
N ASP A 69 6.38 2.31 15.24
CA ASP A 69 6.22 1.17 16.16
C ASP A 69 5.03 1.40 17.10
N THR A 70 4.83 2.65 17.55
CA THR A 70 3.63 3.03 18.32
C THR A 70 2.38 2.95 17.45
N GLY A 71 2.45 3.40 16.19
CA GLY A 71 1.36 3.28 15.22
C GLY A 71 0.94 1.84 14.96
N GLU A 72 1.89 0.92 14.82
CA GLU A 72 1.63 -0.52 14.64
C GLU A 72 0.84 -1.07 15.84
N ARG A 73 1.25 -0.74 17.07
CA ARG A 73 0.52 -1.17 18.28
C ARG A 73 -0.88 -0.56 18.38
N ILE A 74 -1.06 0.70 17.97
CA ILE A 74 -2.39 1.32 17.90
C ILE A 74 -3.25 0.57 16.89
N TYR A 75 -2.74 0.32 15.69
CA TYR A 75 -3.46 -0.41 14.66
C TYR A 75 -3.93 -1.78 15.16
N GLU A 76 -2.99 -2.57 15.72
CA GLU A 76 -3.27 -3.92 16.21
C GLU A 76 -4.36 -3.94 17.29
N THR A 77 -4.42 -2.92 18.13
CA THR A 77 -5.33 -2.89 19.28
C THR A 77 -6.62 -2.13 19.03
N GLN A 78 -6.66 -1.23 18.05
CA GLN A 78 -7.75 -0.25 17.92
C GLN A 78 -8.32 -0.10 16.52
N ILE A 79 -7.72 -0.66 15.47
CA ILE A 79 -8.21 -0.51 14.10
C ILE A 79 -8.57 -1.89 13.53
N ASP A 80 -9.83 -2.05 13.13
CA ASP A 80 -10.36 -3.26 12.51
C ASP A 80 -10.81 -3.02 11.06
N ASP A 81 -11.31 -1.83 10.75
CA ASP A 81 -11.74 -1.45 9.42
C ASP A 81 -11.63 0.07 9.21
N TYR A 82 -11.67 0.53 7.97
CA TYR A 82 -11.80 1.95 7.65
C TYR A 82 -12.33 2.21 6.24
N THR A 83 -12.82 3.44 6.05
CA THR A 83 -13.04 4.02 4.72
C THR A 83 -12.19 5.28 4.55
N ALA A 84 -11.79 5.57 3.32
CA ALA A 84 -11.04 6.77 2.99
C ALA A 84 -11.19 7.13 1.50
N THR A 85 -10.90 8.38 1.17
CA THR A 85 -10.55 8.79 -0.19
C THR A 85 -9.04 8.66 -0.34
N PHE A 86 -8.59 7.77 -1.20
CA PHE A 86 -7.19 7.50 -1.46
C PHE A 86 -6.73 8.17 -2.75
N ILE A 87 -5.76 9.07 -2.65
CA ILE A 87 -5.10 9.70 -3.80
C ILE A 87 -3.82 8.94 -4.09
N LYS A 88 -3.77 8.34 -5.27
CA LYS A 88 -2.62 7.53 -5.72
C LYS A 88 -2.02 8.13 -6.98
N GLN A 89 -0.71 8.33 -7.00
CA GLN A 89 0.02 8.69 -8.21
C GLN A 89 1.30 7.87 -8.29
N GLU A 90 1.51 7.15 -9.38
CA GLU A 90 2.66 6.25 -9.51
C GLU A 90 3.41 6.47 -10.83
N ARG A 91 4.71 6.21 -10.77
CA ARG A 91 5.55 6.02 -11.95
C ARG A 91 5.66 4.53 -12.23
N ILE A 92 5.15 4.12 -13.38
CA ILE A 92 5.20 2.75 -13.90
C ILE A 92 5.90 2.80 -15.26
N ASP A 93 6.84 1.89 -15.52
CA ASP A 93 7.64 1.82 -16.76
C ASP A 93 8.23 3.19 -17.16
N GLY A 94 8.75 3.92 -16.17
CA GLY A 94 9.38 5.22 -16.35
C GLY A 94 8.41 6.40 -16.56
N LYS A 95 7.09 6.18 -16.63
CA LYS A 95 6.09 7.22 -16.85
C LYS A 95 5.28 7.51 -15.59
N LEU A 96 5.27 8.77 -15.15
CA LEU A 96 4.41 9.22 -14.07
C LEU A 96 2.97 9.37 -14.57
N GLY A 97 2.04 8.66 -13.93
CA GLY A 97 0.60 8.76 -14.19
C GLY A 97 -0.03 10.06 -13.70
N LYS A 98 -1.31 10.24 -13.99
CA LYS A 98 -2.13 11.27 -13.35
C LYS A 98 -2.49 10.80 -11.92
N PRO A 99 -2.67 11.71 -10.95
CA PRO A 99 -3.25 11.34 -9.66
C PRO A 99 -4.64 10.73 -9.84
N GLU A 100 -4.84 9.52 -9.31
CA GLU A 100 -6.10 8.81 -9.23
C GLU A 100 -6.79 9.14 -7.91
N GLU A 101 -8.11 9.34 -7.93
CA GLU A 101 -8.94 9.51 -6.73
C GLU A 101 -9.78 8.25 -6.56
N ILE A 102 -9.62 7.55 -5.43
CA ILE A 102 -10.16 6.21 -5.21
C ILE A 102 -10.92 6.21 -3.88
N GLU A 103 -12.21 5.88 -3.88
CA GLU A 103 -12.90 5.51 -2.63
C GLU A 103 -12.41 4.12 -2.23
N VAL A 104 -11.95 3.99 -0.98
CA VAL A 104 -11.47 2.74 -0.43
C VAL A 104 -12.34 2.30 0.73
N ARG A 105 -12.63 1.00 0.76
CA ARG A 105 -13.12 0.27 1.93
C ARG A 105 -12.11 -0.79 2.27
N PHE A 106 -11.67 -0.81 3.51
CA PHE A 106 -10.67 -1.73 4.00
C PHE A 106 -11.15 -2.39 5.28
N ARG A 107 -10.95 -3.70 5.38
CA ARG A 107 -11.18 -4.46 6.61
C ARG A 107 -10.01 -5.39 6.87
N ASP A 108 -9.59 -5.46 8.13
CA ASP A 108 -8.39 -6.18 8.52
C ASP A 108 -8.55 -7.70 8.45
N PHE A 109 -9.70 -8.22 8.86
CA PHE A 109 -10.01 -9.66 8.86
C PHE A 109 -11.47 -9.97 8.44
N PRO A 110 -11.67 -10.90 7.47
CA PRO A 110 -10.66 -11.34 6.51
C PRO A 110 -10.08 -10.12 5.79
N HIS A 111 -8.82 -10.17 5.39
CA HIS A 111 -8.18 -9.02 4.75
C HIS A 111 -8.96 -8.68 3.48
N SER A 112 -9.66 -7.55 3.48
CA SER A 112 -10.61 -7.19 2.44
C SER A 112 -10.32 -5.77 1.96
N VAL A 113 -10.24 -5.60 0.66
CA VAL A 113 -9.93 -4.32 0.01
C VAL A 113 -10.91 -4.12 -1.13
N TYR A 114 -11.67 -3.03 -1.09
CA TYR A 114 -12.51 -2.61 -2.19
C TYR A 114 -12.13 -1.19 -2.62
N MET A 115 -11.67 -1.07 -3.85
CA MET A 115 -11.27 0.19 -4.48
C MET A 115 -12.28 0.57 -5.55
N ILE A 116 -12.76 1.82 -5.52
CA ILE A 116 -13.71 2.39 -6.48
C ILE A 116 -13.13 3.70 -7.00
N TRP A 117 -12.64 3.70 -8.25
CA TRP A 117 -12.04 4.88 -8.85
C TRP A 117 -13.12 5.92 -9.19
N LYS A 118 -12.92 7.15 -8.69
CA LYS A 118 -13.79 8.31 -8.91
C LYS A 118 -13.23 9.25 -9.97
N LYS A 119 -11.90 9.40 -10.06
CA LYS A 119 -11.23 10.24 -11.06
C LYS A 119 -9.97 9.57 -11.61
N ASN A 120 -9.68 9.85 -12.88
CA ASN A 120 -8.48 9.41 -13.58
C ASN A 120 -8.22 7.89 -13.55
N ALA A 121 -9.27 7.07 -13.47
CA ALA A 121 -9.17 5.61 -13.61
C ALA A 121 -8.36 5.24 -14.87
N ASP A 122 -7.31 4.44 -14.70
CA ASP A 122 -6.57 3.88 -15.83
C ASP A 122 -7.20 2.56 -16.30
N GLN A 123 -6.87 1.44 -15.67
CA GLN A 123 -7.28 0.11 -16.12
C GLN A 123 -8.57 -0.41 -15.49
N ALA A 124 -8.95 0.07 -14.31
CA ALA A 124 -10.06 -0.45 -13.51
C ALA A 124 -10.96 0.68 -13.01
N ARG A 125 -12.27 0.44 -12.99
CA ARG A 125 -13.24 1.29 -12.28
C ARG A 125 -13.44 0.83 -10.85
N ARG A 126 -13.36 -0.49 -10.64
CA ARG A 126 -13.55 -1.15 -9.36
C ARG A 126 -12.65 -2.36 -9.27
N ALA A 127 -12.06 -2.59 -8.10
CA ALA A 127 -11.26 -3.78 -7.80
C ALA A 127 -11.59 -4.24 -6.38
N LEU A 128 -11.92 -5.52 -6.25
CA LEU A 128 -12.27 -6.17 -5.00
C LEU A 128 -11.33 -7.34 -4.75
N TYR A 129 -10.77 -7.40 -3.56
CA TYR A 129 -10.00 -8.52 -3.04
C TYR A 129 -10.49 -8.86 -1.64
N VAL A 130 -10.66 -10.15 -1.36
CA VAL A 130 -10.89 -10.69 -0.02
C VAL A 130 -9.96 -11.87 0.14
N ASP A 131 -9.20 -11.95 1.23
CA ASP A 131 -8.33 -13.10 1.50
C ASP A 131 -9.17 -14.31 1.96
N SER A 132 -9.82 -14.94 0.98
CA SER A 132 -10.68 -16.11 1.17
C SER A 132 -10.46 -17.14 0.05
N PRO A 133 -10.94 -18.39 0.22
CA PRO A 133 -10.83 -19.41 -0.81
C PRO A 133 -11.47 -19.03 -2.16
N GLU A 134 -12.49 -18.17 -2.17
CA GLU A 134 -13.17 -17.71 -3.40
C GLU A 134 -12.29 -16.81 -4.27
N PHE A 135 -11.31 -16.15 -3.67
CA PHE A 135 -10.35 -15.29 -4.37
C PHE A 135 -9.04 -16.03 -4.66
N LYS A 136 -9.14 -17.32 -4.99
CA LYS A 136 -8.02 -18.15 -5.40
C LYS A 136 -8.40 -18.98 -6.62
N ASP A 137 -7.45 -19.13 -7.55
CA ASP A 137 -7.64 -20.03 -8.68
C ASP A 137 -7.42 -21.51 -8.28
N SER A 138 -7.59 -22.42 -9.23
CA SER A 138 -7.38 -23.85 -9.01
C SER A 138 -5.95 -24.25 -8.62
N LYS A 139 -4.99 -23.34 -8.71
CA LYS A 139 -3.58 -23.51 -8.32
C LYS A 139 -3.27 -22.80 -7.00
N GLY A 140 -4.27 -22.22 -6.33
CA GLY A 140 -4.11 -21.47 -5.09
C GLY A 140 -3.56 -20.05 -5.28
N ARG A 141 -3.43 -19.55 -6.51
CA ARG A 141 -2.96 -18.19 -6.77
C ARG A 141 -4.06 -17.21 -6.42
N LYS A 142 -3.72 -16.16 -5.66
CA LYS A 142 -4.67 -15.11 -5.25
C LYS A 142 -5.18 -14.31 -6.45
N LEU A 143 -6.49 -14.07 -6.47
CA LEU A 143 -7.22 -13.35 -7.51
C LEU A 143 -7.87 -12.10 -6.92
N ALA A 144 -8.13 -11.10 -7.76
CA ALA A 144 -9.03 -10.00 -7.48
C ALA A 144 -10.11 -9.94 -8.55
N LYS A 145 -11.32 -9.56 -8.15
CA LYS A 145 -12.42 -9.23 -9.08
C LYS A 145 -12.24 -7.80 -9.53
N VAL A 146 -12.33 -7.55 -10.83
CA VAL A 146 -12.09 -6.23 -11.42
C VAL A 146 -13.17 -5.90 -12.45
N GLU A 147 -13.75 -4.70 -12.34
CA GLU A 147 -14.51 -4.08 -13.43
C GLU A 147 -13.54 -3.24 -14.28
N PRO A 148 -13.27 -3.61 -15.54
CA PRO A 148 -12.36 -2.86 -16.41
C PRO A 148 -12.87 -1.45 -16.71
N ASN A 149 -11.94 -0.52 -16.91
CA ASN A 149 -12.24 0.81 -17.42
C ASN A 149 -12.24 0.84 -18.96
N GLY A 150 -13.08 1.70 -19.56
CA GLY A 150 -13.19 1.89 -21.01
C GLY A 150 -14.47 1.33 -21.65
N ALA A 151 -15.04 2.06 -22.62
CA ALA A 151 -16.34 1.72 -23.23
C ALA A 151 -16.34 0.41 -24.03
N ILE A 152 -15.24 0.10 -24.72
CA ILE A 152 -15.11 -1.12 -25.53
C ILE A 152 -14.95 -2.35 -24.63
N ALA A 153 -14.20 -2.25 -23.53
CA ALA A 153 -14.02 -3.35 -22.58
C ALA A 153 -15.35 -3.79 -21.94
N ARG A 154 -16.24 -2.83 -21.63
CA ARG A 154 -17.54 -3.06 -21.00
C ARG A 154 -18.56 -3.79 -21.88
N LEU A 155 -18.44 -3.72 -23.20
CA LEU A 155 -19.39 -4.40 -24.10
C LEU A 155 -19.25 -5.93 -24.08
N PHE A 156 -18.12 -6.43 -23.59
CA PHE A 156 -17.80 -7.86 -23.66
C PHE A 156 -17.59 -8.49 -22.28
N VAL A 157 -17.21 -7.73 -21.25
CA VAL A 157 -17.02 -8.25 -19.90
C VAL A 157 -17.36 -7.22 -18.83
N SER A 158 -18.27 -7.56 -17.92
CA SER A 158 -18.64 -6.72 -16.76
C SER A 158 -17.71 -6.90 -15.56
N GLU A 159 -17.12 -8.09 -15.41
CA GLU A 159 -16.26 -8.49 -14.30
C GLU A 159 -15.25 -9.53 -14.79
N VAL A 160 -13.98 -9.34 -14.44
CA VAL A 160 -12.91 -10.32 -14.67
C VAL A 160 -12.18 -10.65 -13.38
N GLU A 161 -11.67 -11.87 -13.30
CA GLU A 161 -10.70 -12.25 -12.27
C GLU A 161 -9.27 -12.00 -12.78
N ILE A 162 -8.45 -11.35 -11.96
CA ILE A 162 -7.06 -11.04 -12.28
C ILE A 162 -6.16 -11.58 -11.16
N GLU A 163 -5.11 -12.31 -11.54
CA GLU A 163 -4.06 -12.72 -10.60
C GLU A 163 -3.34 -11.50 -10.01
N ILE A 164 -3.38 -11.33 -8.68
CA ILE A 164 -2.93 -10.08 -8.04
C ILE A 164 -1.41 -9.91 -8.05
N HIS A 165 -0.65 -11.00 -8.20
CA HIS A 165 0.79 -10.98 -8.42
C HIS A 165 1.15 -11.37 -9.88
N GLY A 166 0.20 -11.28 -10.80
CA GLY A 166 0.43 -11.54 -12.22
C GLY A 166 1.09 -10.36 -12.94
N LYS A 167 1.53 -10.58 -14.19
CA LYS A 167 2.12 -9.54 -15.05
C LYS A 167 1.21 -8.31 -15.18
N ARG A 168 -0.08 -8.52 -15.45
CA ARG A 168 -1.08 -7.45 -15.61
C ARG A 168 -1.20 -6.56 -14.37
N SER A 169 -1.17 -7.14 -13.17
CA SER A 169 -1.25 -6.38 -11.92
C SER A 169 0.00 -5.54 -11.67
N ARG A 170 1.19 -6.05 -12.02
CA ARG A 170 2.46 -5.31 -11.93
C ARG A 170 2.55 -4.16 -12.94
N GLU A 171 1.90 -4.28 -14.09
CA GLU A 171 1.79 -3.21 -15.09
C GLU A 171 0.81 -2.10 -14.66
N ALA A 172 -0.04 -2.36 -13.67
CA ALA A 172 -1.07 -1.42 -13.22
C ALA A 172 -0.72 -0.70 -11.91
N SER A 173 0.21 -1.23 -11.12
CA SER A 173 0.51 -0.74 -9.78
C SER A 173 1.90 -1.17 -9.31
N ARG A 174 2.54 -0.35 -8.46
CA ARG A 174 3.82 -0.72 -7.83
C ARG A 174 3.67 -1.80 -6.76
N ARG A 175 2.44 -2.03 -6.27
CA ARG A 175 2.09 -2.96 -5.20
C ARG A 175 0.83 -3.74 -5.53
N SER A 176 0.75 -4.99 -5.08
CA SER A 176 -0.47 -5.80 -5.23
C SER A 176 -1.53 -5.37 -4.22
N ILE A 177 -2.79 -5.64 -4.55
CA ILE A 177 -3.94 -5.17 -3.75
C ILE A 177 -3.97 -5.75 -2.33
N ASP A 178 -3.38 -6.93 -2.10
CA ASP A 178 -3.26 -7.55 -0.78
C ASP A 178 -2.14 -6.94 0.09
N GLU A 179 -1.29 -6.09 -0.49
CA GLU A 179 -0.33 -5.26 0.25
C GLU A 179 -0.96 -3.92 0.69
N PHE A 180 -2.20 -3.64 0.32
CA PHE A 180 -2.87 -2.39 0.71
C PHE A 180 -3.24 -2.43 2.19
N GLY A 181 -3.02 -1.32 2.91
CA GLY A 181 -3.36 -1.20 4.32
C GLY A 181 -2.31 -0.45 5.12
N PHE A 182 -2.75 0.18 6.22
CA PHE A 182 -1.82 0.85 7.12
C PHE A 182 -0.83 -0.11 7.78
N TYR A 183 -1.28 -1.30 8.20
CA TYR A 183 -0.40 -2.32 8.77
C TYR A 183 0.69 -2.73 7.78
N SER A 184 0.32 -3.11 6.55
CA SER A 184 1.27 -3.49 5.49
C SER A 184 2.30 -2.39 5.22
N THR A 185 1.89 -1.12 5.28
CA THR A 185 2.77 0.04 5.13
C THR A 185 3.75 0.18 6.30
N LEU A 186 3.28 0.04 7.54
CA LEU A 186 4.10 0.12 8.75
C LEU A 186 5.10 -1.05 8.83
N THR A 187 4.66 -2.27 8.54
CA THR A 187 5.52 -3.46 8.48
C THR A 187 6.60 -3.31 7.40
N LEU A 188 6.23 -2.87 6.19
CA LEU A 188 7.19 -2.61 5.12
C LEU A 188 8.23 -1.55 5.53
N LEU A 189 7.80 -0.45 6.15
CA LEU A 189 8.70 0.59 6.64
C LEU A 189 9.71 0.02 7.65
N ARG A 190 9.21 -0.73 8.63
CA ARG A 190 10.01 -1.38 9.67
C ARG A 190 11.04 -2.34 9.05
N ASP A 191 10.62 -3.17 8.10
CA ASP A 191 11.47 -4.18 7.48
C ASP A 191 12.59 -3.54 6.63
N ILE A 192 12.25 -2.53 5.82
CA ILE A 192 13.23 -1.77 5.03
C ILE A 192 14.21 -1.02 5.95
N ASN A 193 13.71 -0.38 7.01
CA ASN A 193 14.56 0.36 7.95
C ASN A 193 15.48 -0.60 8.72
N SER A 194 14.98 -1.76 9.15
CA SER A 194 15.78 -2.79 9.82
C SER A 194 16.91 -3.29 8.91
N MET A 195 16.59 -3.64 7.66
CA MET A 195 17.58 -4.05 6.66
C MET A 195 18.63 -2.96 6.40
N ALA A 196 18.21 -1.71 6.20
CA ALA A 196 19.11 -0.59 5.97
C ALA A 196 20.01 -0.31 7.19
N LYS A 197 19.48 -0.43 8.41
CA LYS A 197 20.23 -0.28 9.67
C LYS A 197 21.29 -1.36 9.80
N GLN A 198 20.94 -2.62 9.53
CA GLN A 198 21.90 -3.74 9.54
C GLN A 198 23.04 -3.54 8.52
N ARG A 199 22.74 -2.90 7.39
CA ARG A 199 23.73 -2.57 6.36
C ARG A 199 24.51 -1.27 6.61
N GLY A 200 24.18 -0.52 7.67
CA GLY A 200 24.84 0.75 8.00
C GLY A 200 24.54 1.89 7.03
N VAL A 201 23.44 1.81 6.28
CA VAL A 201 23.06 2.81 5.24
C VAL A 201 21.75 3.54 5.56
N LEU A 202 21.13 3.27 6.71
CA LEU A 202 19.89 3.94 7.11
C LEU A 202 20.17 5.39 7.54
N ASP A 203 19.62 6.33 6.78
CA ASP A 203 19.41 7.69 7.23
C ASP A 203 17.90 7.93 7.37
N TYR A 204 17.39 7.91 8.61
CA TYR A 204 15.97 8.10 8.90
C TYR A 204 15.82 9.12 10.02
N ARG A 205 15.04 10.16 9.79
CA ARG A 205 14.96 11.34 10.65
C ARG A 205 13.52 11.74 10.91
N TYR A 206 13.26 12.17 12.13
CA TYR A 206 12.12 13.01 12.44
C TYR A 206 12.40 14.41 11.88
N ASP A 207 11.52 14.88 10.99
CA ASP A 207 11.67 16.13 10.25
C ASP A 207 10.55 17.12 10.60
N GLY A 208 10.12 17.07 11.87
CA GLY A 208 9.16 17.99 12.46
C GLY A 208 7.71 17.60 12.32
N GLU A 209 6.85 18.58 12.52
CA GLU A 209 5.41 18.47 12.36
C GLU A 209 5.00 19.13 11.04
N ASP A 210 3.94 18.63 10.42
CA ASP A 210 3.40 19.14 9.16
C ASP A 210 1.89 18.86 9.10
N GLU A 211 1.25 19.09 7.96
CA GLU A 211 -0.17 18.82 7.74
C GLU A 211 -0.40 18.07 6.42
N VAL A 212 -1.39 17.18 6.41
CA VAL A 212 -1.94 16.58 5.20
C VAL A 212 -3.45 16.75 5.26
N ASP A 213 -4.01 17.56 4.35
CA ASP A 213 -5.46 17.77 4.21
C ASP A 213 -6.17 18.15 5.53
N GLY A 214 -5.67 19.18 6.21
CA GLY A 214 -6.23 19.63 7.48
C GLY A 214 -5.89 18.75 8.68
N ARG A 215 -5.19 17.61 8.49
CA ARG A 215 -4.79 16.72 9.58
C ARG A 215 -3.33 16.98 10.00
N PRO A 216 -3.07 17.34 11.27
CA PRO A 216 -1.70 17.45 11.79
C PRO A 216 -0.97 16.10 11.72
N THR A 217 0.28 16.15 11.31
CA THR A 217 1.13 14.96 11.10
C THR A 217 2.48 15.11 11.80
N PHE A 218 3.08 13.98 12.15
CA PHE A 218 4.52 13.87 12.33
C PHE A 218 5.14 13.54 10.99
N ARG A 219 6.13 14.33 10.58
CA ARG A 219 6.82 14.16 9.30
C ARG A 219 8.16 13.49 9.55
N MET A 220 8.43 12.42 8.81
CA MET A 220 9.72 11.75 8.81
C MET A 220 10.27 11.69 7.39
N VAL A 221 11.60 11.70 7.29
CA VAL A 221 12.30 11.57 6.02
C VAL A 221 13.33 10.46 6.13
N ARG A 222 13.37 9.59 5.11
CA ARG A 222 14.36 8.53 4.97
C ARG A 222 15.15 8.73 3.68
N TYR A 223 16.46 8.49 3.72
CA TYR A 223 17.34 8.40 2.55
C TYR A 223 18.02 7.04 2.50
N LEU A 224 18.08 6.45 1.30
CA LEU A 224 18.66 5.13 1.04
C LEU A 224 19.41 5.12 -0.32
N PRO A 225 20.37 4.18 -0.53
CA PRO A 225 21.07 4.04 -1.79
C PRO A 225 20.22 3.28 -2.83
N TYR A 226 19.28 3.98 -3.46
CA TYR A 226 18.40 3.42 -4.50
C TYR A 226 19.16 3.08 -5.79
N GLN A 227 18.84 1.91 -6.37
CA GLN A 227 19.49 1.39 -7.58
C GLN A 227 18.49 1.05 -8.68
N GLY A 228 17.30 1.68 -8.66
CA GLY A 228 16.18 1.34 -9.54
C GLY A 228 15.27 0.26 -8.94
N GLU A 229 14.19 -0.07 -9.64
CA GLU A 229 13.13 -0.98 -9.16
C GLU A 229 13.59 -2.41 -8.88
N LYS A 230 14.74 -2.81 -9.43
CA LYS A 230 15.38 -4.11 -9.18
C LYS A 230 16.40 -4.08 -8.05
N GLY A 231 16.66 -2.91 -7.45
CA GLY A 231 17.54 -2.76 -6.31
C GLY A 231 16.89 -3.22 -5.01
N ASP A 232 17.68 -3.27 -3.95
CA ASP A 232 17.23 -3.74 -2.63
C ASP A 232 16.30 -2.76 -1.90
N PHE A 233 16.38 -1.48 -2.26
CA PHE A 233 15.61 -0.42 -1.62
C PHE A 233 14.53 0.12 -2.57
N PRO A 234 13.32 0.43 -2.06
CA PRO A 234 12.20 0.82 -2.89
C PRO A 234 12.29 2.26 -3.43
N ASP A 235 13.08 3.10 -2.77
CA ASP A 235 13.22 4.53 -3.03
C ASP A 235 14.58 5.05 -2.56
N ALA A 236 14.97 6.20 -3.09
CA ALA A 236 16.15 6.95 -2.65
C ALA A 236 15.79 7.87 -1.50
N LYS A 237 14.58 8.43 -1.54
CA LYS A 237 14.00 9.28 -0.51
C LYS A 237 12.54 8.90 -0.28
N LEU A 238 12.18 8.77 1.00
CA LEU A 238 10.79 8.68 1.45
C LEU A 238 10.48 9.89 2.33
N VAL A 239 9.37 10.57 2.07
CA VAL A 239 8.73 11.50 3.00
C VAL A 239 7.46 10.83 3.49
N LEU A 240 7.37 10.63 4.80
CA LEU A 240 6.27 9.93 5.47
C LEU A 240 5.58 10.88 6.43
N HIS A 241 4.26 10.91 6.37
CA HIS A 241 3.39 11.64 7.27
C HIS A 241 2.55 10.66 8.08
N LEU A 242 2.76 10.62 9.39
CA LEU A 242 1.91 9.89 10.32
C LEU A 242 0.94 10.86 10.99
N ASP A 243 -0.35 10.55 10.93
CA ASP A 243 -1.39 11.31 11.60
C ASP A 243 -1.13 11.45 13.11
N GLN A 244 -1.28 12.64 13.69
CA GLN A 244 -0.97 12.85 15.10
C GLN A 244 -1.99 12.21 16.06
N GLU A 245 -3.18 11.83 15.60
CA GLU A 245 -4.22 11.17 16.42
C GLU A 245 -4.03 9.65 16.42
N TRP A 246 -3.94 9.03 15.25
CA TRP A 246 -3.90 7.57 15.09
C TRP A 246 -2.52 7.00 14.80
N LEU A 247 -1.52 7.83 14.50
CA LEU A 247 -0.20 7.44 13.99
C LEU A 247 -0.26 6.58 12.72
N MET A 248 -1.35 6.70 11.95
CA MET A 248 -1.51 6.01 10.68
C MET A 248 -0.80 6.77 9.56
N PRO A 249 -0.20 6.06 8.59
CA PRO A 249 0.48 6.69 7.48
C PRO A 249 -0.54 7.25 6.48
N ILE A 250 -0.84 8.55 6.61
CA ILE A 250 -1.82 9.24 5.77
C ILE A 250 -1.21 9.99 4.58
N GLY A 251 0.13 10.09 4.52
CA GLY A 251 0.84 10.65 3.37
C GLY A 251 2.19 9.97 3.17
N LEU A 252 2.45 9.47 1.97
CA LEU A 252 3.73 8.91 1.57
C LEU A 252 4.15 9.47 0.23
N TYR A 253 5.40 9.89 0.13
CA TYR A 253 6.01 10.38 -1.10
C TYR A 253 7.38 9.72 -1.28
N SER A 254 7.51 8.90 -2.31
CA SER A 254 8.72 8.15 -2.62
C SER A 254 9.38 8.70 -3.88
N TYR A 255 10.70 8.89 -3.84
CA TYR A 255 11.47 9.51 -4.92
C TYR A 255 12.67 8.65 -5.31
N ALA A 256 13.04 8.71 -6.58
CA ALA A 256 14.20 8.00 -7.13
C ALA A 256 15.54 8.73 -6.86
N ASP A 257 15.49 9.96 -6.34
CA ASP A 257 16.65 10.79 -6.03
C ASP A 257 16.50 11.46 -4.65
N HIS A 258 17.63 11.88 -4.07
CA HIS A 258 17.65 12.50 -2.73
C HIS A 258 17.13 13.95 -2.76
N GLU A 259 17.19 14.61 -3.91
CA GLU A 259 16.68 15.95 -4.12
C GLU A 259 15.15 16.03 -4.11
N GLY A 260 14.45 14.90 -4.32
CA GLY A 260 12.99 14.84 -4.39
C GLY A 260 12.42 15.31 -5.73
N LYS A 261 13.17 15.18 -6.83
CA LYS A 261 12.75 15.64 -8.17
C LYS A 261 12.00 14.57 -8.95
N THR A 262 12.36 13.31 -8.78
CA THR A 262 11.82 12.18 -9.55
C THR A 262 10.88 11.38 -8.69
N LEU A 263 9.61 11.76 -8.67
CA LEU A 263 8.55 11.03 -7.96
C LEU A 263 8.40 9.62 -8.55
N LEU A 264 8.48 8.61 -7.66
CA LEU A 264 8.17 7.21 -7.93
C LEU A 264 6.72 6.88 -7.57
N GLY A 265 6.24 7.40 -6.44
CA GLY A 265 4.90 7.15 -5.95
C GLY A 265 4.48 8.13 -4.87
N SER A 266 3.24 8.60 -4.92
CA SER A 266 2.56 9.36 -3.89
C SER A 266 1.26 8.66 -3.51
N TYR A 267 1.03 8.52 -2.20
CA TYR A 267 -0.09 7.82 -1.61
C TYR A 267 -0.62 8.65 -0.45
N VAL A 268 -1.81 9.22 -0.59
CA VAL A 268 -2.38 10.16 0.38
C VAL A 268 -3.80 9.72 0.73
N PHE A 269 -4.13 9.76 2.02
CA PHE A 269 -5.45 9.40 2.54
C PHE A 269 -6.17 10.65 3.02
N HIS A 270 -7.38 10.87 2.50
CA HIS A 270 -8.33 11.89 2.90
C HIS A 270 -9.58 11.25 3.48
N ASP A 271 -10.36 12.02 4.23
CA ASP A 271 -11.65 11.59 4.80
C ASP A 271 -11.59 10.24 5.56
N LEU A 272 -10.46 9.98 6.23
CA LEU A 272 -10.24 8.72 6.95
C LEU A 272 -11.25 8.57 8.09
N ARG A 273 -12.02 7.48 8.04
CA ARG A 273 -12.95 7.07 9.09
C ARG A 273 -12.64 5.63 9.48
N VAL A 274 -12.14 5.43 10.70
CA VAL A 274 -11.80 4.12 11.27
C VAL A 274 -13.00 3.50 12.00
N ASN A 275 -13.06 2.17 12.03
CA ASN A 275 -14.05 1.36 12.74
C ASN A 275 -15.50 1.76 12.42
N VAL A 276 -15.80 1.87 11.12
CA VAL A 276 -17.15 2.21 10.63
C VAL A 276 -18.08 0.98 10.60
N GLY A 277 -17.58 -0.20 10.97
CA GLY A 277 -18.37 -1.42 11.10
C GLY A 277 -18.62 -2.09 9.76
N LEU A 278 -17.60 -2.16 8.90
CA LEU A 278 -17.73 -2.80 7.59
C LEU A 278 -18.02 -4.29 7.72
N SER A 279 -18.96 -4.75 6.89
CA SER A 279 -19.48 -6.12 6.86
C SER A 279 -19.24 -6.78 5.50
N GLU A 280 -19.60 -8.06 5.37
CA GLU A 280 -19.55 -8.74 4.06
C GLU A 280 -20.40 -8.05 2.98
N ALA A 281 -21.42 -7.28 3.36
CA ALA A 281 -22.23 -6.54 2.40
C ALA A 281 -21.44 -5.40 1.73
N ASP A 282 -20.39 -4.90 2.38
CA ASP A 282 -19.58 -3.78 1.89
C ASP A 282 -18.51 -4.21 0.88
N PHE A 283 -18.26 -5.52 0.77
CA PHE A 283 -17.24 -6.14 -0.09
C PHE A 283 -17.87 -6.93 -1.24
N LYS A 284 -18.77 -6.29 -1.96
CA LYS A 284 -19.47 -6.84 -3.13
C LYS A 284 -19.48 -5.83 -4.29
N PHE A 285 -19.59 -6.35 -5.51
CA PHE A 285 -19.84 -5.55 -6.71
C PHE A 285 -21.28 -5.04 -6.76
#